data_AF-A0A2V9CZL4-F1
#
_entry.id   AF-A0A2V9CZL4-F1
#
_cell.length_a   1.000
_cell.length_b   1.000
_cell.length_c   1.000
_cell.angle_alpha   90.00
_cell.angle_beta   90.00
_cell.angle_gamma   90.00
#
_symmetry.space_group_name_H-M   'P 1'
#
loop_
_entity.id
_entity.type
_entity.pdbx_description
1 polymer ?
#
loop_
_entity_poly.entity_id
_entity_poly.type
_entity_poly.pdbx_seq_one_letter_code
_entity_poly.pdbx_strand_id
1 'polypeptide(L)'
;MDDGRYPRNAWRQTADDTVYAFIEKAADALADAAEDAEPSDVISEIEPDTYTADLTAWLHARDDHVYFLTEVLEEGLGVTDGFQLLAAAQQIQIHEVGQALVSALEDAAETIEEEAEDEQEDN
;
A
#
# COMPACT_ATOMS: atom_id res chain seq x y z
N MET A 1 -17.87 3.57 -33.09
CA MET A 1 -17.66 2.19 -32.60
C MET A 1 -16.37 2.26 -31.83
N ASP A 2 -16.52 2.43 -30.53
CA ASP A 2 -15.44 2.61 -29.55
C ASP A 2 -14.81 1.23 -29.28
N ASP A 3 -13.50 1.13 -29.44
CA ASP A 3 -12.79 -0.13 -29.65
C ASP A 3 -12.43 -0.86 -28.35
N GLY A 4 -13.25 -0.76 -27.30
CA GLY A 4 -13.31 -1.75 -26.21
C GLY A 4 -11.96 -2.21 -25.63
N ARG A 5 -10.94 -1.35 -25.63
CA ARG A 5 -9.63 -1.65 -25.04
C ARG A 5 -9.72 -1.53 -23.53
N TYR A 6 -10.29 -2.55 -22.90
CA TYR A 6 -9.91 -2.85 -21.54
C TYR A 6 -8.40 -3.17 -21.52
N PRO A 7 -7.61 -2.57 -20.62
CA PRO A 7 -6.20 -2.89 -20.49
C PRO A 7 -6.05 -4.39 -20.23
N ARG A 8 -5.13 -5.05 -20.96
CA ARG A 8 -4.99 -6.51 -21.11
C ARG A 8 -4.58 -7.27 -19.83
N ASN A 9 -4.63 -6.62 -18.67
CA ASN A 9 -4.03 -7.05 -17.41
C ASN A 9 -5.02 -7.06 -16.23
N ALA A 10 -6.27 -6.64 -16.43
CA ALA A 10 -7.30 -6.57 -15.37
C ALA A 10 -7.64 -7.93 -14.68
N TRP A 11 -7.19 -9.06 -15.22
CA TRP A 11 -7.47 -10.40 -14.68
C TRP A 11 -6.22 -11.17 -14.27
N ARG A 12 -5.05 -10.50 -14.23
CA ARG A 12 -3.78 -11.13 -13.88
C ARG A 12 -2.90 -10.17 -13.09
N GLN A 13 -3.47 -9.56 -12.05
CA GLN A 13 -2.66 -9.00 -10.98
C GLN A 13 -1.87 -10.16 -10.36
N THR A 14 -0.57 -10.13 -10.55
CA THR A 14 0.33 -10.86 -9.66
C THR A 14 0.40 -10.11 -8.35
N ALA A 15 0.80 -10.78 -7.29
CA ALA A 15 0.94 -10.09 -6.02
C ALA A 15 2.03 -9.02 -6.02
N ASP A 16 3.05 -9.17 -6.87
CA ASP A 16 4.03 -8.11 -7.08
C ASP A 16 3.34 -6.87 -7.67
N ASP A 17 2.40 -7.04 -8.61
CA ASP A 17 1.61 -5.93 -9.16
C ASP A 17 0.75 -5.24 -8.08
N THR A 18 0.22 -5.99 -7.10
CA THR A 18 -0.54 -5.39 -5.99
C THR A 18 0.35 -4.59 -5.05
N VAL A 19 1.56 -5.08 -4.77
CA VAL A 19 2.54 -4.35 -3.94
C VAL A 19 2.96 -3.05 -4.64
N TYR A 20 3.27 -3.09 -5.94
CA TYR A 20 3.60 -1.88 -6.69
C TYR A 20 2.46 -0.88 -6.73
N ALA A 21 1.21 -1.35 -6.89
CA ALA A 21 0.04 -0.47 -6.84
C ALA A 21 -0.14 0.19 -5.46
N PHE A 22 0.14 -0.53 -4.37
CA PHE A 22 0.09 0.04 -3.02
C PHE A 22 1.24 1.02 -2.77
N ILE A 23 2.43 0.75 -3.29
CA ILE A 23 3.55 1.71 -3.26
C ILE A 23 3.19 2.99 -4.00
N GLU A 24 2.63 2.88 -5.22
CA GLU A 24 2.18 4.03 -6.01
C GLU A 24 1.14 4.85 -5.25
N LYS A 25 0.14 4.18 -4.69
CA LYS A 25 -0.92 4.85 -3.90
C LYS A 25 -0.37 5.53 -2.64
N ALA A 26 0.56 4.89 -1.94
CA ALA A 26 1.22 5.46 -0.77
C ALA A 26 2.11 6.65 -1.13
N ALA A 27 2.88 6.54 -2.22
CA ALA A 27 3.73 7.63 -2.70
C ALA A 27 2.90 8.84 -3.14
N ASP A 28 1.82 8.63 -3.88
CA ASP A 28 0.90 9.69 -4.28
C ASP A 28 0.27 10.37 -3.06
N ALA A 29 -0.19 9.59 -2.07
CA ALA A 29 -0.78 10.13 -0.84
C ALA A 29 0.23 10.97 -0.03
N LEU A 30 1.46 10.49 0.11
CA LEU A 30 2.54 11.22 0.79
C LEU A 30 2.95 12.48 0.03
N ALA A 31 2.98 12.45 -1.30
CA ALA A 31 3.32 13.61 -2.12
C ALA A 31 2.25 14.71 -2.07
N ASP A 32 0.98 14.34 -1.95
CA ASP A 32 -0.15 15.27 -1.83
C ASP A 32 -0.41 15.73 -0.38
N ALA A 33 0.27 15.13 0.61
CA ALA A 33 0.10 15.44 2.01
C ALA A 33 0.54 16.87 2.36
N ALA A 34 -0.07 17.42 3.41
CA ALA A 34 0.40 18.69 3.97
C ALA A 34 1.81 18.53 4.56
N GLU A 35 2.62 19.59 4.49
CA GLU A 35 4.03 19.58 4.93
C GLU A 35 4.19 19.23 6.43
N ASP A 36 3.14 19.42 7.24
CA ASP A 36 3.07 19.11 8.66
C ASP A 36 2.30 17.81 8.98
N ALA A 37 1.87 17.06 7.96
CA ALA A 37 1.18 15.79 8.17
C ALA A 37 2.19 14.69 8.55
N GLU A 38 1.86 13.92 9.59
CA GLU A 38 2.64 12.75 9.96
C GLU A 38 2.47 11.65 8.90
N PRO A 39 3.56 11.10 8.32
CA PRO A 39 3.46 10.08 7.26
C PRO A 39 2.61 8.88 7.65
N SER A 40 2.64 8.45 8.91
CA SER A 40 1.82 7.35 9.41
C SER A 40 0.32 7.63 9.32
N ASP A 41 -0.08 8.87 9.60
CA ASP A 41 -1.49 9.28 9.55
C ASP A 41 -1.96 9.29 8.09
N VAL A 42 -1.13 9.82 7.17
CA VAL A 42 -1.40 9.82 5.72
C VAL A 42 -1.60 8.39 5.20
N ILE A 43 -0.72 7.45 5.56
CA ILE A 43 -0.86 6.04 5.16
C ILE A 43 -2.13 5.41 5.73
N SER A 44 -2.50 5.75 6.97
CA SER A 44 -3.69 5.18 7.61
C SER A 44 -5.01 5.62 6.94
N GLU A 45 -5.01 6.77 6.27
CA GLU A 45 -6.16 7.31 5.55
C GLU A 45 -6.36 6.70 4.16
N ILE A 46 -5.39 5.90 3.67
CA ILE A 46 -5.50 5.21 2.38
C ILE A 46 -6.62 4.17 2.48
N GLU A 47 -7.73 4.41 1.77
CA GLU A 47 -8.86 3.48 1.79
C GLU A 47 -8.57 2.19 1.01
N PRO A 48 -9.06 1.02 1.47
CA PRO A 48 -8.95 -0.22 0.72
C PRO A 48 -9.99 -0.24 -0.40
N ASP A 49 -9.83 -1.15 -1.36
CA ASP A 49 -10.82 -1.34 -2.42
C ASP A 49 -12.13 -1.88 -1.82
N THR A 50 -13.25 -1.22 -2.12
CA THR A 50 -14.56 -1.61 -1.59
C THR A 50 -15.45 -2.21 -2.67
N TYR A 51 -15.90 -3.46 -2.47
CA TYR A 51 -16.88 -4.15 -3.31
C TYR A 51 -16.55 -4.22 -4.82
N THR A 52 -15.27 -4.36 -5.18
CA THR A 52 -14.82 -4.49 -6.58
C THR A 52 -14.33 -5.91 -6.89
N ALA A 53 -14.28 -6.24 -8.19
CA ALA A 53 -13.60 -7.46 -8.65
C ALA A 53 -12.12 -7.47 -8.21
N ASP A 54 -11.53 -6.28 -8.06
CA ASP A 54 -10.14 -6.09 -7.65
C ASP A 54 -9.88 -6.57 -6.22
N LEU A 55 -10.82 -6.37 -5.28
CA LEU A 55 -10.70 -6.88 -3.92
C LEU A 55 -10.62 -8.43 -3.87
N THR A 56 -11.38 -9.10 -4.74
CA THR A 56 -11.31 -10.57 -4.85
C THR A 56 -10.13 -11.04 -5.70
N ALA A 57 -9.67 -10.23 -6.66
CA ALA A 57 -8.47 -10.51 -7.44
C ALA A 57 -7.20 -10.41 -6.57
N TRP A 58 -7.18 -9.45 -5.64
CA TRP A 58 -6.16 -9.31 -4.62
C TRP A 58 -6.00 -10.59 -3.78
N LEU A 59 -7.10 -11.13 -3.23
CA LEU A 59 -7.04 -12.40 -2.49
C LEU A 59 -6.57 -13.57 -3.38
N HIS A 60 -6.93 -13.55 -4.66
CA HIS A 60 -6.51 -14.59 -5.60
C HIS A 60 -5.03 -14.50 -6.00
N ALA A 61 -4.39 -13.34 -5.81
CA ALA A 61 -3.03 -13.08 -6.28
C ALA A 61 -1.97 -13.94 -5.58
N ARG A 62 -2.14 -14.23 -4.28
CA ARG A 62 -1.29 -15.15 -3.49
C ARG A 62 -2.08 -15.84 -2.38
N ASP A 63 -1.59 -17.01 -1.98
CA ASP A 63 -2.10 -17.81 -0.88
C ASP A 63 -1.77 -17.22 0.51
N ASP A 64 -0.67 -16.50 0.65
CA ASP A 64 -0.29 -15.83 1.89
C ASP A 64 -1.19 -14.64 2.26
N HIS A 65 -1.95 -14.07 1.32
CA HIS A 65 -2.95 -13.03 1.63
C HIS A 65 -4.05 -13.53 2.58
N VAL A 66 -4.24 -14.85 2.71
CA VAL A 66 -5.13 -15.47 3.71
C VAL A 66 -4.66 -15.19 5.14
N TYR A 67 -3.36 -14.91 5.33
CA TYR A 67 -2.80 -14.54 6.62
C TYR A 67 -3.42 -13.23 7.15
N PHE A 68 -3.57 -12.21 6.30
CA PHE A 68 -4.23 -10.96 6.67
C PHE A 68 -5.70 -11.15 7.09
N LEU A 69 -6.41 -12.12 6.50
CA LEU A 69 -7.76 -12.48 6.97
C LEU A 69 -7.73 -13.06 8.38
N THR A 70 -6.68 -13.81 8.73
CA THR A 70 -6.50 -14.37 10.08
C THR A 70 -6.23 -13.26 11.08
N GLU A 71 -5.38 -12.29 10.73
CA GLU A 71 -5.08 -11.14 11.59
C GLU A 71 -6.33 -10.32 11.91
N VAL A 72 -7.15 -10.00 10.91
CA VAL A 72 -8.44 -9.30 11.12
C VAL A 72 -9.37 -10.06 12.07
N LEU A 73 -9.41 -11.40 11.96
CA LEU A 73 -10.23 -12.23 12.84
C LEU A 73 -9.69 -12.25 14.29
N GLU A 74 -8.37 -12.23 14.46
CA GLU A 74 -7.70 -12.20 15.77
C GLU A 74 -7.85 -10.84 16.47
N GLU A 75 -7.83 -9.75 15.72
CA GLU A 75 -8.06 -8.39 16.25
C GLU A 75 -9.47 -8.20 16.81
N GLY A 76 -10.42 -9.07 16.46
CA GLY A 76 -11.76 -9.07 17.04
C GLY A 76 -12.59 -7.85 16.65
N LEU A 77 -12.36 -7.29 15.46
CA LEU A 77 -13.02 -6.09 14.92
C LEU A 77 -14.55 -6.21 14.72
N GLY A 78 -15.18 -7.31 15.15
CA GLY A 78 -16.63 -7.50 15.06
C GLY A 78 -17.11 -7.60 13.62
N VAL A 79 -16.26 -8.06 12.70
CA VAL A 79 -16.58 -8.19 11.29
C VAL A 79 -17.70 -9.21 11.10
N THR A 80 -18.75 -8.81 10.38
CA THR A 80 -19.96 -9.65 10.18
C THR A 80 -20.16 -10.10 8.74
N ASP A 81 -19.40 -9.53 7.80
CA ASP A 81 -19.53 -9.77 6.37
C ASP A 81 -18.17 -10.07 5.71
N GLY A 82 -18.18 -10.95 4.71
CA GLY A 82 -16.95 -11.39 4.03
C GLY A 82 -16.24 -10.30 3.23
N PHE A 83 -16.96 -9.32 2.68
CA PHE A 83 -16.33 -8.18 2.00
C PHE A 83 -15.72 -7.21 3.00
N GLN A 84 -16.35 -7.01 4.16
CA GLN A 84 -15.75 -6.23 5.24
C GLN A 84 -14.45 -6.88 5.75
N LEU A 85 -14.43 -8.21 5.86
CA LEU A 85 -13.24 -8.97 6.23
C LEU A 85 -12.11 -8.79 5.21
N LEU A 86 -12.45 -8.90 3.92
CA LEU A 86 -11.47 -8.73 2.84
C LEU A 86 -10.93 -7.31 2.77
N ALA A 87 -11.79 -6.29 2.90
CA ALA A 87 -11.37 -4.90 2.88
C ALA A 87 -10.46 -4.57 4.07
N ALA A 88 -10.80 -5.07 5.27
CA ALA A 88 -9.94 -4.92 6.44
C ALA A 88 -8.59 -5.62 6.27
N ALA A 89 -8.57 -6.81 5.65
CA ALA A 89 -7.33 -7.53 5.40
C ALA A 89 -6.43 -6.82 4.37
N GLN A 90 -7.03 -6.28 3.30
CA GLN A 90 -6.31 -5.47 2.32
C GLN A 90 -5.76 -4.18 2.97
N GLN A 91 -6.52 -3.58 3.90
CA GLN A 91 -6.07 -2.41 4.65
C GLN A 91 -4.79 -2.67 5.45
N ILE A 92 -4.69 -3.84 6.08
CA ILE A 92 -3.47 -4.24 6.81
C ILE A 92 -2.28 -4.25 5.85
N GLN A 93 -2.41 -4.89 4.69
CA GLN A 93 -1.29 -4.95 3.73
C GLN A 93 -0.94 -3.57 3.14
N ILE A 94 -1.93 -2.73 2.86
CA ILE A 94 -1.70 -1.34 2.42
C ILE A 94 -0.85 -0.59 3.46
N HIS A 95 -1.20 -0.75 4.74
CA HIS A 95 -0.47 -0.13 5.83
C HIS A 95 0.95 -0.68 5.96
N GLU A 96 1.16 -2.00 5.89
CA GLU A 96 2.50 -2.59 5.91
C GLU A 96 3.39 -2.09 4.77
N VAL A 97 2.85 -2.05 3.55
CA VAL A 97 3.58 -1.57 2.37
C VAL A 97 3.87 -0.07 2.49
N GLY A 98 2.90 0.72 2.94
CA GLY A 98 3.07 2.15 3.16
C GLY A 98 4.12 2.46 4.22
N GLN A 99 4.13 1.73 5.35
CA GLN A 99 5.15 1.87 6.38
C GLN A 99 6.54 1.48 5.87
N ALA A 100 6.64 0.39 5.11
CA ALA A 100 7.91 -0.01 4.50
C ALA A 100 8.45 1.05 3.53
N LEU A 101 7.56 1.72 2.78
CA LEU A 101 7.93 2.85 1.92
C LEU A 101 8.44 4.04 2.73
N VAL A 102 7.74 4.44 3.80
CA VAL A 102 8.16 5.54 4.66
C VAL A 102 9.56 5.29 5.23
N SER A 103 9.80 4.11 5.83
CA SER A 103 11.13 3.77 6.35
C SER A 103 12.21 3.79 5.27
N ALA A 104 11.92 3.30 4.06
CA ALA A 104 12.87 3.36 2.96
C ALA A 104 13.19 4.79 2.50
N LEU A 105 12.21 5.70 2.56
CA LEU A 105 12.40 7.12 2.23
C LEU A 105 13.21 7.85 3.31
N GLU A 106 12.96 7.54 4.59
CA GLU A 106 13.72 8.07 5.73
C GLU A 106 15.19 7.64 5.66
N ASP A 107 15.45 6.33 5.46
CA ASP A 107 16.81 5.79 5.30
C ASP A 107 17.54 6.45 4.10
N ALA A 108 16.82 6.66 2.99
CA ALA A 108 17.38 7.33 1.81
C ALA A 108 17.68 8.81 2.06
N ALA A 109 16.84 9.51 2.82
CA ALA A 109 17.05 10.91 3.17
C ALA A 109 18.27 11.08 4.08
N GLU A 110 18.42 10.23 5.11
CA GLU A 110 19.60 10.22 6.00
C GLU A 110 20.89 10.00 5.20
N THR A 111 20.89 9.02 4.29
CA THR A 111 22.05 8.74 3.42
C THR A 111 22.43 9.95 2.56
N ILE A 112 21.45 10.66 2.00
CA ILE A 112 21.70 11.86 1.17
C ILE A 112 22.25 13.02 2.00
N GLU A 113 21.79 13.18 3.24
CA GLU A 113 22.29 14.20 4.16
C GLU A 113 23.73 13.92 4.57
N GLU A 114 24.09 12.67 4.90
CA GLU A 114 25.46 12.26 5.22
C GLU A 114 26.43 12.56 4.06
N GLU A 115 26.06 12.19 2.82
CA GLU A 115 26.88 12.45 1.63
C GLU A 115 27.09 13.96 1.39
N ALA A 116 26.07 14.79 1.67
CA ALA A 116 26.15 16.23 1.49
C ALA A 116 27.03 16.92 2.55
N GLU A 117 27.14 16.36 3.76
CA GLU A 117 28.03 16.85 4.81
C GLU A 117 29.50 16.51 4.50
N ASP A 118 29.77 15.28 4.05
CA ASP A 118 31.12 14.83 3.67
C ASP A 118 31.71 15.66 2.51
N GLU A 119 30.90 16.04 1.51
CA GLU A 119 31.34 16.89 0.40
C GLU A 119 31.65 18.34 0.81
N GLN A 120 31.10 18.81 1.93
CA GLN A 120 31.35 20.16 2.45
C GLN A 120 32.60 20.23 3.36
N GLU A 121 33.03 19.13 3.98
CA GLU A 121 34.26 19.09 4.78
C GLU A 121 35.55 19.00 3.94
N ASP A 122 35.45 18.49 2.70
CA ASP A 122 36.58 18.33 1.77
C ASP A 122 36.93 19.60 0.94
N ASN A 123 36.28 20.76 1.21
CA ASN A 123 36.43 22.02 0.45
C ASN A 123 37.01 23.20 1.27
#